data_AF-Q4UEU0-F1
#
_entry.id   AF-Q4UEU0-F1
#
_cell.length_a   1.000
_cell.length_b   1.000
_cell.length_c   1.000
_cell.angle_alpha   90.00
_cell.angle_beta   90.00
_cell.angle_gamma   90.00
#
_symmetry.space_group_name_H-M   'P 1'
#
loop_
_entity.id
_entity.type
_entity.pdbx_description
1 polymer ?
#
loop_
_entity_poly.entity_id
_entity_poly.type
_entity_poly.pdbx_seq_one_letter_code
_entity_poly.pdbx_strand_id
1 'polypeptide(L)'
;MEEEYTEWDQFSSESCETLKWIPWFTSLEGHEFLLEIEESFVRDQFNLSGLKSLRNYNGAMSMILGPAPTEEVFMDGKFLELYMNATDLYGMLHSRYITTPIGLRLMREKYQQGVFGQCPRVECQRQNVLPVGFSDNLHNHRIKTYCPRCQEAYVIRSGEVHADIDGAFFGRSFPHLFLLTFPNLIPDQPPVPFVPKIFGFKVHNINSLIKIKLENGEFGKIQDQDSNSQDDMKVD
;
A
#
# COMPACT_ATOMS: atom_id res chain seq x y z
N MET A 1 -14.56 38.09 10.42
CA MET A 1 -13.80 36.84 10.58
C MET A 1 -12.75 36.94 9.50
N GLU A 2 -11.58 37.46 9.85
CA GLU A 2 -10.50 37.69 8.90
C GLU A 2 -10.01 36.32 8.43
N GLU A 3 -10.08 36.06 7.13
CA GLU A 3 -9.43 34.92 6.51
C GLU A 3 -7.93 35.08 6.77
N GLU A 4 -7.34 34.12 7.49
CA GLU A 4 -5.91 34.09 7.79
C GLU A 4 -5.18 33.76 6.49
N TYR A 5 -4.96 34.79 5.65
CA TYR A 5 -4.18 34.69 4.43
C TYR A 5 -2.78 34.21 4.80
N THR A 6 -2.41 33.03 4.32
CA THR A 6 -1.06 32.53 4.56
C THR A 6 -0.13 33.20 3.57
N GLU A 7 1.04 33.65 4.04
CA GLU A 7 2.05 34.34 3.22
C GLU A 7 2.46 33.55 1.95
N TRP A 8 2.20 32.25 1.95
CA TRP A 8 2.46 31.30 0.88
C TRP A 8 1.45 31.34 -0.28
N ASP A 9 0.27 31.92 -0.06
CA ASP A 9 -0.75 32.05 -1.11
C ASP A 9 -0.29 32.94 -2.27
N GLN A 10 0.64 33.89 -2.01
CA GLN A 10 1.25 34.73 -3.05
C GLN A 10 2.28 34.01 -3.91
N PHE A 11 2.81 32.87 -3.45
CA PHE A 11 3.77 32.04 -4.19
C PHE A 11 3.09 30.93 -5.00
N SER A 12 1.76 30.86 -4.97
CA SER A 12 0.94 30.09 -5.90
C SER A 12 0.76 30.87 -7.20
N SER A 13 0.95 30.25 -8.36
CA SER A 13 0.87 30.94 -9.65
C SER A 13 -0.54 31.50 -9.94
N GLU A 14 -0.63 32.75 -10.41
CA GLU A 14 -1.91 33.46 -10.64
C GLU A 14 -2.50 33.28 -12.07
N SER A 15 -2.14 32.26 -12.85
CA SER A 15 -2.71 32.09 -14.20
C SER A 15 -3.09 30.65 -14.56
N CYS A 16 -4.33 30.49 -15.06
CA CYS A 16 -4.97 29.35 -15.78
C CYS A 16 -4.43 27.94 -15.45
N GLU A 17 -5.23 27.19 -14.67
CA GLU A 17 -4.98 25.82 -14.17
C GLU A 17 -3.74 25.71 -13.25
N THR A 18 -3.85 26.31 -12.06
CA THR A 18 -2.95 25.96 -10.95
C THR A 18 -3.08 24.47 -10.66
N LEU A 19 -1.99 23.73 -10.91
CA LEU A 19 -1.89 22.32 -10.55
C LEU A 19 -2.27 22.17 -9.07
N LYS A 20 -3.21 21.28 -8.75
CA LYS A 20 -3.66 21.05 -7.37
C LYS A 20 -2.67 20.21 -6.58
N TRP A 21 -2.69 20.36 -5.27
CA TRP A 21 -1.77 19.65 -4.38
C TRP A 21 -1.88 18.12 -4.50
N ILE A 22 -3.08 17.54 -4.58
CA ILE A 22 -3.27 16.07 -4.60
C ILE A 22 -2.66 15.41 -5.86
N PRO A 23 -2.99 15.83 -7.09
CA PRO A 23 -2.36 15.29 -8.29
C PRO A 23 -0.85 15.52 -8.32
N TRP A 24 -0.40 16.71 -7.89
CA TRP A 24 1.03 17.01 -7.77
C TRP A 24 1.72 16.05 -6.81
N PHE A 25 1.21 15.91 -5.58
CA PHE A 25 1.80 15.11 -4.52
C PHE A 25 1.90 13.64 -4.91
N THR A 26 0.86 13.08 -5.51
CA THR A 26 0.85 11.68 -5.95
C THR A 26 1.69 11.41 -7.20
N SER A 27 2.05 12.46 -7.96
CA SER A 27 2.96 12.37 -9.11
C SER A 27 4.45 12.40 -8.73
N LEU A 28 4.78 12.72 -7.47
CA LEU A 28 6.16 12.77 -7.01
C LEU A 28 6.82 11.39 -7.03
N GLU A 29 8.11 11.37 -7.33
CA GLU A 29 8.93 10.16 -7.24
C GLU A 29 8.87 9.60 -5.81
N GLY A 30 8.52 8.32 -5.69
CA GLY A 30 8.32 7.62 -4.42
C GLY A 30 6.87 7.51 -3.99
N HIS A 31 5.95 8.28 -4.56
CA HIS A 31 4.53 8.29 -4.20
C HIS A 31 3.64 7.42 -5.09
N GLU A 32 4.23 6.58 -5.95
CA GLU A 32 3.54 5.74 -6.93
C GLU A 32 2.57 4.73 -6.29
N PHE A 33 2.73 4.43 -4.99
CA PHE A 33 1.82 3.54 -4.27
C PHE A 33 0.55 4.25 -3.81
N LEU A 34 0.56 5.57 -3.76
CA LEU A 34 -0.58 6.38 -3.33
C LEU A 34 -1.61 6.50 -4.45
N LEU A 35 -2.88 6.60 -4.05
CA LEU A 35 -3.98 7.02 -4.91
C LEU A 35 -4.19 8.52 -4.79
N GLU A 36 -4.68 9.12 -5.88
CA GLU A 36 -5.32 10.43 -5.86
C GLU A 36 -6.69 10.31 -5.18
N ILE A 37 -6.85 10.94 -4.01
CA ILE A 37 -8.12 10.95 -3.27
C ILE A 37 -9.02 12.04 -3.85
N GLU A 38 -10.26 11.70 -4.15
CA GLU A 38 -11.26 12.69 -4.59
C GLU A 38 -11.49 13.77 -3.53
N GLU A 39 -11.53 15.04 -3.92
CA GLU A 39 -11.77 16.15 -2.99
C GLU A 39 -13.09 16.01 -2.21
N SER A 40 -14.12 15.40 -2.81
CA SER A 40 -15.39 15.10 -2.15
C SER A 40 -15.20 14.20 -0.93
N PHE A 41 -14.31 13.21 -1.01
CA PHE A 41 -13.97 12.32 0.09
C PHE A 41 -13.20 13.07 1.19
N VAL A 42 -12.26 13.93 0.80
CA VAL A 42 -11.45 14.75 1.73
C VAL A 42 -12.33 15.76 2.50
N ARG A 43 -13.35 16.33 1.85
CA ARG A 43 -14.24 17.33 2.45
C ARG A 43 -15.35 16.73 3.33
N ASP A 44 -15.63 15.45 3.20
CA ASP A 44 -16.68 14.78 3.97
C ASP A 44 -16.29 14.60 5.45
N GLN A 45 -17.07 15.23 6.33
CA GLN A 45 -16.84 15.22 7.78
C GLN A 45 -16.86 13.82 8.40
N PHE A 46 -17.62 12.88 7.82
CA PHE A 46 -17.65 11.50 8.31
C PHE A 46 -16.28 10.82 8.15
N ASN A 47 -15.64 11.04 6.99
CA ASN A 47 -14.31 10.49 6.69
C ASN A 47 -13.19 11.16 7.49
N LEU A 48 -13.46 12.30 8.13
CA LEU A 48 -12.50 13.08 8.93
C LEU A 48 -12.54 12.78 10.44
N SER A 49 -13.45 11.90 10.88
CA SER A 49 -13.61 11.58 12.30
C SER A 49 -12.30 11.12 12.94
N GLY A 50 -11.88 11.75 14.04
CA GLY A 50 -10.62 11.43 14.74
C GLY A 50 -9.34 11.98 14.10
N LEU A 51 -9.38 12.60 12.91
CA LEU A 51 -8.19 13.22 12.27
C LEU A 51 -7.97 14.67 12.68
N LYS A 52 -9.02 15.35 13.20
CA LYS A 52 -8.96 16.75 13.62
C LYS A 52 -8.01 17.03 14.79
N SER A 53 -7.54 15.99 15.49
CA SER A 53 -6.54 16.08 16.56
C SER A 53 -5.10 16.15 16.05
N LEU A 54 -4.87 15.96 14.75
CA LEU A 54 -3.54 16.10 14.15
C LEU A 54 -3.03 17.55 14.25
N ARG A 55 -1.70 17.68 14.33
CA ARG A 55 -1.05 18.99 14.43
C ARG A 55 -1.38 19.84 13.19
N ASN A 56 -1.70 21.11 13.44
CA ASN A 56 -2.04 22.09 12.39
C ASN A 56 -3.04 21.57 11.34
N TYR A 57 -4.08 20.85 11.81
CA TYR A 57 -5.09 20.23 10.95
C TYR A 57 -5.70 21.21 9.93
N ASN A 58 -6.04 22.44 10.35
CA ASN A 58 -6.67 23.41 9.46
C ASN A 58 -5.72 23.87 8.34
N GLY A 59 -4.46 24.18 8.67
CA GLY A 59 -3.46 24.53 7.67
C GLY A 59 -3.17 23.36 6.73
N ALA A 60 -2.99 22.17 7.27
CA ALA A 60 -2.78 20.94 6.51
C ALA A 60 -3.93 20.67 5.52
N MET A 61 -5.17 20.81 5.98
CA MET A 61 -6.36 20.65 5.14
C MET A 61 -6.43 21.72 4.04
N SER A 62 -6.11 22.98 4.37
CA SER A 62 -6.06 24.07 3.39
C SER A 62 -5.04 23.77 2.29
N MET A 63 -3.85 23.29 2.66
CA MET A 63 -2.80 22.91 1.72
C MET A 63 -3.22 21.75 0.81
N ILE A 64 -3.79 20.67 1.37
CA ILE A 64 -4.23 19.49 0.59
C ILE A 64 -5.28 19.87 -0.46
N LEU A 65 -6.21 20.76 -0.12
CA LEU A 65 -7.27 21.23 -1.03
C LEU A 65 -6.85 22.43 -1.88
N GLY A 66 -5.62 22.90 -1.71
CA GLY A 66 -5.06 24.09 -2.31
C GLY A 66 -4.27 23.82 -3.60
N PRO A 67 -3.61 24.87 -4.10
CA PRO A 67 -2.65 24.75 -5.19
C PRO A 67 -1.40 23.96 -4.75
N ALA A 68 -0.71 23.35 -5.71
CA ALA A 68 0.58 22.73 -5.50
C ALA A 68 1.62 23.80 -5.14
N PRO A 69 2.54 23.52 -4.20
CA PRO A 69 3.60 24.45 -3.84
C PRO A 69 4.65 24.57 -4.95
N THR A 70 5.29 25.73 -5.02
CA THR A 70 6.45 25.97 -5.89
C THR A 70 7.74 25.54 -5.20
N GLU A 71 8.82 25.29 -5.94
CA GLU A 71 10.09 24.85 -5.34
C GLU A 71 10.69 25.88 -4.36
N GLU A 72 10.39 27.17 -4.56
CA GLU A 72 10.92 28.28 -3.77
C GLU A 72 10.48 28.25 -2.30
N VAL A 73 9.25 27.77 -2.02
CA VAL A 73 8.70 27.78 -0.65
C VAL A 73 9.32 26.71 0.26
N PHE A 74 9.99 25.69 -0.31
CA PHE A 74 10.64 24.63 0.48
C PHE A 74 11.89 25.11 1.24
N MET A 75 12.36 26.33 0.98
CA MET A 75 13.45 26.95 1.76
C MET A 75 12.95 27.53 3.10
N ASP A 76 11.64 27.67 3.30
CA ASP A 76 11.06 28.12 4.56
C ASP A 76 10.78 26.94 5.52
N GLY A 77 11.36 26.99 6.72
CA GLY A 77 11.18 25.94 7.74
C GLY A 77 9.75 25.79 8.28
N LYS A 78 8.96 26.87 8.34
CA LYS A 78 7.53 26.81 8.69
C LYS A 78 6.71 26.17 7.59
N PHE A 79 7.06 26.44 6.32
CA PHE A 79 6.43 25.76 5.20
C PHE A 79 6.71 24.25 5.26
N LEU A 80 7.94 23.84 5.54
CA LEU A 80 8.29 22.43 5.72
C LEU A 80 7.49 21.76 6.86
N GLU A 81 7.31 22.43 8.00
CA GLU A 81 6.47 21.89 9.08
C GLU A 81 5.01 21.74 8.62
N LEU A 82 4.46 22.72 7.91
CA LEU A 82 3.10 22.65 7.36
C LEU A 82 2.97 21.51 6.34
N TYR A 83 3.95 21.37 5.44
CA TYR A 83 4.01 20.32 4.43
C TYR A 83 4.06 18.92 5.06
N MET A 84 4.82 18.75 6.15
CA MET A 84 4.83 17.50 6.92
C MET A 84 3.45 17.20 7.53
N ASN A 85 2.79 18.21 8.13
CA ASN A 85 1.44 18.04 8.68
C ASN A 85 0.40 17.69 7.58
N ALA A 86 0.52 18.30 6.39
CA ALA A 86 -0.31 17.98 5.22
C ALA A 86 -0.07 16.55 4.70
N THR A 87 1.19 16.13 4.62
CA THR A 87 1.58 14.77 4.23
C THR A 87 1.00 13.72 5.20
N ASP A 88 1.13 13.94 6.50
CA ASP A 88 0.56 13.07 7.53
C ASP A 88 -0.97 12.98 7.43
N LEU A 89 -1.65 14.13 7.29
CA LEU A 89 -3.10 14.17 7.14
C LEU A 89 -3.55 13.44 5.85
N TYR A 90 -2.89 13.69 4.73
CA TYR A 90 -3.18 13.02 3.46
C TYR A 90 -2.98 11.51 3.56
N GLY A 91 -1.89 11.06 4.18
CA GLY A 91 -1.63 9.65 4.41
C GLY A 91 -2.70 8.98 5.27
N MET A 92 -3.17 9.64 6.33
CA MET A 92 -4.28 9.13 7.15
C MET A 92 -5.62 9.11 6.42
N LEU A 93 -5.86 10.05 5.50
CA LEU A 93 -7.01 10.01 4.59
C LEU A 93 -6.87 8.86 3.59
N HIS A 94 -5.66 8.65 3.07
CA HIS A 94 -5.35 7.61 2.10
C HIS A 94 -5.63 6.21 2.67
N SER A 95 -5.22 5.93 3.90
CA SER A 95 -5.47 4.63 4.55
C SER A 95 -6.96 4.31 4.69
N ARG A 96 -7.81 5.35 4.85
CA ARG A 96 -9.27 5.21 4.83
C ARG A 96 -9.77 5.02 3.40
N TYR A 97 -9.32 5.87 2.48
CA TYR A 97 -9.79 5.88 1.09
C TYR A 97 -9.56 4.54 0.38
N ILE A 98 -8.37 3.93 0.54
CA ILE A 98 -8.02 2.66 -0.12
C ILE A 98 -8.84 1.45 0.35
N THR A 99 -9.62 1.59 1.43
CA THR A 99 -10.55 0.57 1.93
C THR A 99 -11.99 0.78 1.47
N THR A 100 -12.28 1.89 0.78
CA THR A 100 -13.59 2.13 0.15
C THR A 100 -13.74 1.28 -1.11
N PRO A 101 -14.97 1.03 -1.62
CA PRO A 101 -15.16 0.29 -2.86
C PRO A 101 -14.42 0.91 -4.07
N ILE A 102 -14.38 2.24 -4.16
CA ILE A 102 -13.65 2.96 -5.22
C ILE A 102 -12.15 2.79 -5.04
N GLY A 103 -11.63 3.05 -3.84
CA GLY A 103 -10.20 2.91 -3.53
C GLY A 103 -9.69 1.48 -3.76
N LEU A 104 -10.45 0.46 -3.36
CA LEU A 104 -10.11 -0.94 -3.60
C LEU A 104 -10.00 -1.26 -5.10
N ARG A 105 -10.91 -0.73 -5.93
CA ARG A 105 -10.85 -0.89 -7.39
C ARG A 105 -9.60 -0.23 -7.98
N LEU A 106 -9.29 1.00 -7.59
CA LEU A 106 -8.11 1.72 -8.07
C LEU A 106 -6.80 1.04 -7.61
N MET A 107 -6.74 0.58 -6.36
CA MET A 107 -5.60 -0.21 -5.87
C MET A 107 -5.45 -1.53 -6.63
N ARG A 108 -6.57 -2.14 -7.07
CA ARG A 108 -6.52 -3.37 -7.88
C ARG A 108 -5.86 -3.12 -9.23
N GLU A 109 -6.16 -1.99 -9.87
CA GLU A 109 -5.54 -1.60 -11.14
C GLU A 109 -4.01 -1.49 -10.97
N LYS A 110 -3.53 -0.77 -9.94
CA LYS A 110 -2.09 -0.70 -9.60
C LYS A 110 -1.48 -2.06 -9.28
N TYR A 111 -2.19 -2.91 -8.52
CA TYR A 111 -1.74 -4.26 -8.18
C TYR A 111 -1.55 -5.14 -9.42
N GLN A 112 -2.52 -5.12 -10.35
CA GLN A 112 -2.45 -5.91 -11.58
C GLN A 112 -1.32 -5.45 -12.50
N GLN A 113 -1.01 -4.15 -12.51
CA GLN A 113 0.13 -3.57 -13.23
C GLN A 113 1.48 -3.86 -12.56
N GLY A 114 1.49 -4.42 -11.34
CA GLY A 114 2.73 -4.71 -10.61
C GLY A 114 3.40 -3.47 -10.01
N VAL A 115 2.67 -2.35 -9.85
CA VAL A 115 3.19 -1.09 -9.31
C VAL A 115 3.83 -1.29 -7.93
N PHE A 116 3.22 -2.13 -7.09
CA PHE A 116 3.70 -2.41 -5.73
C PHE A 116 4.92 -3.35 -5.68
N GLY A 117 5.41 -3.79 -6.83
CA GLY A 117 6.51 -4.73 -6.95
C GLY A 117 6.09 -6.19 -6.83
N GLN A 118 7.08 -7.04 -6.59
CA GLN A 118 6.95 -8.50 -6.61
C GLN A 118 7.62 -9.14 -5.41
N CYS A 119 7.15 -10.33 -5.03
CA CYS A 119 7.64 -11.06 -3.87
C CYS A 119 9.13 -11.41 -4.07
N PRO A 120 10.00 -11.13 -3.07
CA PRO A 120 11.43 -11.41 -3.19
C PRO A 120 11.77 -12.91 -3.13
N ARG A 121 10.82 -13.77 -2.75
CA ARG A 121 11.06 -15.21 -2.70
C ARG A 121 10.98 -15.82 -4.09
N VAL A 122 12.04 -16.52 -4.49
CA VAL A 122 12.16 -17.19 -5.80
C VAL A 122 10.97 -18.11 -6.08
N GLU A 123 10.62 -18.97 -5.12
CA GLU A 123 9.51 -19.92 -5.25
C GLU A 123 8.10 -19.28 -5.19
N CYS A 124 8.02 -17.96 -5.01
CA CYS A 124 6.77 -17.22 -5.21
C CYS A 124 6.56 -16.79 -6.67
N GLN A 125 7.47 -17.14 -7.59
CA GLN A 125 7.29 -16.96 -9.03
C GLN A 125 6.93 -15.52 -9.41
N ARG A 126 7.62 -14.54 -8.82
CA ARG A 126 7.39 -13.10 -9.06
C ARG A 126 5.95 -12.63 -8.76
N GLN A 127 5.28 -13.26 -7.80
CA GLN A 127 3.95 -12.85 -7.34
C GLN A 127 3.89 -11.35 -7.02
N ASN A 128 2.93 -10.61 -7.59
CA ASN A 128 2.69 -9.22 -7.22
C ASN A 128 2.33 -9.10 -5.73
N VAL A 129 2.84 -8.07 -5.07
CA VAL A 129 2.64 -7.83 -3.63
C VAL A 129 1.72 -6.64 -3.40
N LEU A 130 1.25 -6.48 -2.16
CA LEU A 130 0.41 -5.36 -1.74
C LEU A 130 1.16 -4.53 -0.69
N PRO A 131 1.01 -3.20 -0.65
CA PRO A 131 1.54 -2.40 0.45
C PRO A 131 0.83 -2.76 1.77
N VAL A 132 1.55 -2.69 2.88
CA VAL A 132 1.00 -2.96 4.22
C VAL A 132 1.72 -2.14 5.29
N GLY A 133 0.94 -1.59 6.22
CA GLY A 133 1.44 -0.98 7.46
C GLY A 133 1.46 -1.98 8.61
N PHE A 134 2.33 -1.75 9.60
CA PHE A 134 2.36 -2.54 10.85
C PHE A 134 1.90 -1.73 12.07
N SER A 135 1.51 -0.48 11.86
CA SER A 135 0.85 0.37 12.85
C SER A 135 -0.17 1.25 12.11
N ASP A 136 -1.26 1.59 12.80
CA ASP A 136 -2.20 2.61 12.32
C ASP A 136 -1.89 4.00 12.93
N ASN A 137 -0.82 4.08 13.73
CA ASN A 137 -0.30 5.34 14.27
C ASN A 137 0.88 5.81 13.42
N LEU A 138 0.87 7.09 13.07
CA LEU A 138 1.93 7.75 12.31
C LEU A 138 3.30 7.62 13.00
N HIS A 139 4.36 7.61 12.19
CA HIS A 139 5.77 7.64 12.56
C HIS A 139 6.30 6.40 13.30
N ASN A 140 5.50 5.34 13.41
CA ASN A 140 5.90 4.11 14.10
C ASN A 140 6.70 3.15 13.20
N HIS A 141 6.20 2.89 12.00
CA HIS A 141 6.79 1.93 11.08
C HIS A 141 6.69 2.41 9.65
N ARG A 142 7.78 2.27 8.89
CA ARG A 142 7.76 2.42 7.43
C ARG A 142 6.94 1.31 6.79
N ILE A 143 6.42 1.61 5.61
CA ILE A 143 5.70 0.68 4.76
C ILE A 143 6.48 -0.63 4.53
N LYS A 144 5.72 -1.71 4.35
CA LYS A 144 6.18 -3.04 3.97
C LYS A 144 5.34 -3.55 2.81
N THR A 145 5.73 -4.67 2.23
CA THR A 145 4.93 -5.35 1.20
C THR A 145 4.48 -6.72 1.68
N TYR A 146 3.22 -7.06 1.44
CA TYR A 146 2.61 -8.34 1.76
C TYR A 146 2.44 -9.18 0.48
N CYS A 147 2.92 -10.42 0.51
CA CYS A 147 2.75 -11.35 -0.59
C CYS A 147 1.55 -12.28 -0.33
N PRO A 148 0.53 -12.29 -1.22
CA PRO A 148 -0.63 -13.16 -1.06
C PRO A 148 -0.30 -14.65 -1.25
N ARG A 149 0.79 -14.99 -1.96
CA ARG A 149 1.16 -16.38 -2.21
C ARG A 149 1.79 -17.05 -1.00
N CYS A 150 2.85 -16.48 -0.44
CA CYS A 150 3.51 -17.05 0.75
C CYS A 150 2.91 -16.57 2.07
N GLN A 151 2.00 -15.58 2.01
CA GLN A 151 1.34 -14.99 3.17
C GLN A 151 2.37 -14.44 4.18
N GLU A 152 3.35 -13.69 3.67
CA GLU A 152 4.41 -13.06 4.46
C GLU A 152 4.60 -11.59 4.06
N ALA A 153 5.10 -10.81 5.01
CA ALA A 153 5.46 -9.42 4.79
C ALA A 153 6.98 -9.23 4.62
N TYR A 154 7.37 -8.25 3.82
CA TYR A 154 8.75 -7.95 3.45
C TYR A 154 9.09 -6.48 3.65
N VAL A 155 10.32 -6.24 4.06
CA VAL A 155 10.90 -4.90 4.13
C VAL A 155 11.27 -4.44 2.73
N ILE A 156 10.82 -3.24 2.34
CA ILE A 156 11.36 -2.50 1.21
C ILE A 156 12.77 -2.05 1.58
N ARG A 157 13.78 -2.32 0.73
CA ARG A 157 15.18 -2.08 1.08
C ARG A 157 15.45 -0.59 1.22
N SER A 158 16.29 -0.21 2.19
CA SER A 158 16.71 1.17 2.37
C SER A 158 17.34 1.72 1.10
N GLY A 159 16.94 2.92 0.69
CA GLY A 159 17.37 3.57 -0.56
C GLY A 159 16.52 3.23 -1.79
N GLU A 160 15.55 2.31 -1.68
CA GLU A 160 14.49 2.21 -2.69
C GLU A 160 13.49 3.36 -2.52
N VAL A 161 12.95 3.84 -3.64
CA VAL A 161 12.20 5.10 -3.72
C VAL A 161 10.99 5.15 -2.78
N HIS A 162 10.33 4.01 -2.51
CA HIS A 162 9.15 3.93 -1.65
C HIS A 162 9.47 3.62 -0.18
N ALA A 163 10.74 3.41 0.18
CA ALA A 163 11.12 2.88 1.50
C ALA A 163 10.76 3.82 2.66
N ASP A 164 10.63 5.11 2.39
CA ASP A 164 10.40 6.15 3.39
C ASP A 164 8.93 6.49 3.63
N ILE A 165 8.00 5.90 2.88
CA ILE A 165 6.56 6.07 3.12
C ILE A 165 6.17 5.52 4.49
N ASP A 166 5.35 6.25 5.23
CA ASP A 166 4.81 5.78 6.50
C ASP A 166 3.80 4.64 6.28
N GLY A 167 3.94 3.54 7.02
CA GLY A 167 3.05 2.39 6.91
C GLY A 167 1.61 2.70 7.32
N ALA A 168 1.39 3.68 8.20
CA ALA A 168 0.06 4.11 8.61
C ALA A 168 -0.77 4.65 7.44
N PHE A 169 -0.14 5.06 6.34
CA PHE A 169 -0.82 5.53 5.14
C PHE A 169 -1.56 4.42 4.38
N PHE A 170 -1.24 3.16 4.67
CA PHE A 170 -1.92 1.98 4.13
C PHE A 170 -2.66 1.21 5.22
N GLY A 171 -2.16 1.29 6.46
CA GLY A 171 -2.73 0.59 7.61
C GLY A 171 -2.50 -0.91 7.56
N ARG A 172 -2.88 -1.58 8.65
CA ARG A 172 -2.67 -3.02 8.83
C ARG A 172 -3.64 -3.88 8.04
N SER A 173 -4.85 -3.38 7.82
CA SER A 173 -5.97 -4.18 7.32
C SER A 173 -6.08 -4.20 5.79
N PHE A 174 -5.51 -3.21 5.10
CA PHE A 174 -5.68 -3.03 3.65
C PHE A 174 -5.45 -4.29 2.82
N PRO A 175 -4.29 -5.00 2.89
CA PRO A 175 -4.07 -6.16 2.03
C PRO A 175 -5.08 -7.29 2.29
N HIS A 176 -5.52 -7.46 3.52
CA HIS A 176 -6.47 -8.51 3.90
C HIS A 176 -7.88 -8.18 3.39
N LEU A 177 -8.34 -6.95 3.57
CA LEU A 177 -9.62 -6.49 3.02
C LEU A 177 -9.63 -6.54 1.49
N PHE A 178 -8.51 -6.16 0.87
CA PHE A 178 -8.32 -6.24 -0.58
C PHE A 178 -8.50 -7.67 -1.10
N LEU A 179 -7.84 -8.65 -0.47
CA LEU A 179 -7.90 -10.05 -0.90
C LEU A 179 -9.25 -10.72 -0.56
N LEU A 180 -9.93 -10.28 0.51
CA LEU A 180 -11.32 -10.69 0.79
C LEU A 180 -12.29 -10.18 -0.28
N THR A 181 -12.03 -8.98 -0.82
CA THR A 181 -12.85 -8.37 -1.87
C THR A 181 -12.57 -8.97 -3.25
N PHE A 182 -11.31 -9.34 -3.51
CA PHE A 182 -10.85 -9.90 -4.78
C PHE A 182 -10.18 -11.28 -4.57
N PRO A 183 -10.94 -12.30 -4.13
CA PRO A 183 -10.37 -13.61 -3.78
C PRO A 183 -9.71 -14.31 -4.97
N ASN A 184 -10.14 -14.00 -6.20
CA ASN A 184 -9.55 -14.51 -7.44
C ASN A 184 -8.12 -14.00 -7.71
N LEU A 185 -7.60 -13.07 -6.91
CA LEU A 185 -6.21 -12.60 -6.98
C LEU A 185 -5.29 -13.35 -6.00
N ILE A 186 -5.86 -14.19 -5.13
CA ILE A 186 -5.10 -15.09 -4.26
C ILE A 186 -4.68 -16.30 -5.10
N PRO A 187 -3.38 -16.64 -5.16
CA PRO A 187 -2.93 -17.84 -5.86
C PRO A 187 -3.48 -19.11 -5.22
N ASP A 188 -3.99 -20.03 -6.05
CA ASP A 188 -4.60 -21.28 -5.57
C ASP A 188 -3.60 -22.20 -4.86
N GLN A 189 -2.34 -22.16 -5.29
CA GLN A 189 -1.29 -23.04 -4.78
C GLN A 189 -0.26 -22.26 -3.97
N PRO A 190 0.13 -22.78 -2.78
CA PRO A 190 1.21 -22.20 -2.01
C PRO A 190 2.55 -22.34 -2.77
N PRO A 191 3.59 -21.58 -2.38
CA PRO A 191 4.92 -21.72 -2.95
C PRO A 191 5.46 -23.14 -2.74
N VAL A 192 6.29 -23.62 -3.66
CA VAL A 192 7.04 -24.86 -3.43
C VAL A 192 8.04 -24.63 -2.29
N PRO A 193 8.13 -25.54 -1.29
CA PRO A 193 9.16 -25.43 -0.26
C PRO A 193 10.56 -25.56 -0.85
N PHE A 194 11.47 -24.67 -0.46
CA PHE A 194 12.88 -24.81 -0.79
C PHE A 194 13.46 -26.06 -0.10
N VAL A 195 14.21 -26.87 -0.87
CA VAL A 195 14.87 -28.10 -0.39
C VAL A 195 16.39 -27.90 -0.42
N PRO A 196 17.05 -27.68 0.73
CA PRO A 196 18.49 -27.49 0.77
C PRO A 196 19.20 -28.80 0.39
N LYS A 197 20.21 -28.69 -0.50
CA LYS A 197 21.04 -29.82 -0.95
C LYS A 197 22.52 -29.47 -0.88
N ILE A 198 23.34 -30.43 -0.43
CA ILE A 198 24.81 -30.37 -0.46
C ILE A 198 25.28 -31.54 -1.34
N PHE A 199 26.02 -31.23 -2.41
CA PHE A 199 26.43 -32.21 -3.43
C PHE A 199 25.28 -33.07 -3.99
N GLY A 200 24.08 -32.50 -4.09
CA GLY A 200 22.87 -33.19 -4.56
C GLY A 200 22.11 -33.95 -3.46
N PHE A 201 22.69 -34.16 -2.28
CA PHE A 201 22.03 -34.83 -1.16
C PHE A 201 21.22 -33.84 -0.32
N LYS A 202 19.97 -34.20 0.01
CA LYS A 202 19.12 -33.40 0.89
C LYS A 202 19.75 -33.31 2.27
N VAL A 203 19.75 -32.10 2.84
CA VAL A 203 20.23 -31.93 4.22
C VAL A 203 19.13 -32.39 5.20
N HIS A 204 19.46 -33.33 6.07
CA HIS A 204 18.53 -33.89 7.05
C HIS A 204 18.12 -32.85 8.10
N ASN A 205 16.86 -32.86 8.53
CA ASN A 205 16.28 -31.97 9.55
C ASN A 205 16.41 -30.46 9.29
N ILE A 206 16.50 -30.03 8.02
CA ILE A 206 16.36 -28.61 7.66
C ILE A 206 15.06 -28.41 6.88
N ASN A 207 14.11 -27.71 7.49
CA ASN A 207 12.85 -27.35 6.87
C ASN A 207 12.86 -25.86 6.50
N SER A 208 12.40 -25.53 5.30
CA SER A 208 12.14 -24.13 4.93
C SER A 208 10.87 -23.63 5.61
N LEU A 209 10.75 -22.30 5.77
CA LEU A 209 9.55 -21.68 6.35
C LEU A 209 8.25 -22.20 5.71
N ILE A 210 8.21 -22.32 4.39
CA ILE A 210 7.00 -22.79 3.69
C ILE A 210 6.68 -24.24 3.98
N LYS A 211 7.70 -25.10 4.15
CA LYS A 211 7.45 -26.47 4.58
C LYS A 211 6.76 -26.50 5.95
N ILE A 212 7.25 -25.68 6.89
CA ILE A 212 6.65 -25.56 8.23
C ILE A 212 5.20 -25.05 8.14
N LYS A 213 4.95 -23.99 7.37
CA LYS A 213 3.60 -23.44 7.18
C LYS A 213 2.62 -24.45 6.57
N LEU A 214 3.08 -25.27 5.61
CA LEU A 214 2.29 -26.36 5.03
C LEU A 214 1.97 -27.44 6.07
N GLU A 215 2.98 -27.90 6.83
CA GLU A 215 2.81 -28.91 7.89
C GLU A 215 1.86 -28.43 8.99
N ASN A 216 1.86 -27.12 9.29
CA ASN A 216 0.93 -26.48 10.23
C ASN A 216 -0.47 -26.21 9.66
N GLY A 217 -0.68 -26.39 8.36
CA GLY A 217 -1.97 -26.11 7.69
C GLY A 217 -2.29 -24.61 7.53
N GLU A 218 -1.29 -23.73 7.58
CA GLU A 218 -1.49 -22.26 7.56
C GLU A 218 -2.03 -21.73 6.23
N PHE A 219 -1.82 -22.46 5.13
CA PHE A 219 -2.37 -22.10 3.81
C PHE A 219 -3.84 -22.51 3.62
N GLY A 220 -4.47 -23.14 4.60
CA GLY A 220 -5.81 -23.71 4.48
C GLY A 220 -5.82 -25.09 3.81
N LYS A 221 -7.02 -25.61 3.53
CA LYS A 221 -7.19 -26.91 2.86
C LYS A 221 -6.94 -26.76 1.36
N ILE A 222 -5.89 -27.41 0.85
CA ILE A 222 -5.69 -27.57 -0.59
C ILE A 222 -6.86 -28.42 -1.10
N GLN A 223 -7.67 -27.88 -2.01
CA GLN A 223 -8.64 -28.71 -2.72
C GLN A 223 -7.84 -29.59 -3.68
N ASP A 224 -7.75 -30.89 -3.38
CA ASP A 224 -7.16 -31.86 -4.29
C ASP A 224 -7.96 -31.83 -5.61
N GLN A 225 -7.34 -31.31 -6.68
CA GLN A 225 -7.94 -31.34 -8.03
C GLN A 225 -7.70 -32.66 -8.75
N ASP A 226 -7.08 -33.66 -8.10
CA ASP A 226 -6.71 -34.94 -8.71
C ASP A 226 -7.55 -36.12 -8.21
N SER A 227 -8.86 -36.08 -8.41
CA SER A 227 -9.72 -37.27 -8.21
C SER A 227 -10.79 -37.47 -9.30
N ASN A 228 -10.59 -36.97 -10.52
CA ASN A 228 -11.59 -37.13 -11.59
C ASN A 228 -11.02 -37.39 -13.00
N SER A 229 -9.97 -38.21 -13.09
CA SER A 229 -9.48 -38.71 -14.38
C SER A 229 -9.08 -40.18 -14.32
N GLN A 230 -10.02 -41.03 -13.90
CA GLN A 230 -9.98 -42.48 -14.14
C GLN A 230 -11.35 -43.08 -13.80
N ASP A 231 -12.27 -43.03 -14.76
CA ASP A 231 -13.31 -44.05 -14.89
C ASP A 231 -13.58 -44.27 -16.38
N ASP A 232 -12.75 -45.16 -16.91
CA ASP A 232 -13.02 -46.15 -17.95
C ASP A 232 -14.10 -45.85 -18.99
N MET A 233 -13.60 -45.62 -20.21
CA MET A 233 -14.16 -46.22 -21.41
C MET A 233 -14.53 -47.68 -21.16
N LYS A 234 -15.82 -47.98 -21.01
CA LYS A 234 -16.37 -49.27 -21.40
C LYS A 234 -17.24 -49.08 -22.63
N VAL A 235 -16.64 -49.49 -23.73
CA VAL A 235 -17.32 -49.99 -24.92
C VAL A 235 -18.22 -51.13 -24.48
N ASP A 236 -19.52 -51.02 -24.77
CA ASP A 236 -20.38 -52.05 -25.36
C ASP A 236 -21.66 -51.40 -25.88
#